data_AF-A0A0W0FQL9-F1
#
_entry.id   AF-A0A0W0FQL9-F1
#
_cell.length_a   1.000
_cell.length_b   1.000
_cell.length_c   1.000
_cell.angle_alpha   90.00
_cell.angle_beta   90.00
_cell.angle_gamma   90.00
#
_symmetry.space_group_name_H-M   'P 1'
#
loop_
_entity.id
_entity.type
_entity.pdbx_description
1 polymer ?
#
loop_
_entity_poly.entity_id
_entity_poly.type
_entity_poly.pdbx_seq_one_letter_code
_entity_poly.pdbx_strand_id
1 'polypeptide(L)'
;MTLLTLPFFQGEVMGWTKLYDGLDTYGYTWLVLSVPCFLLFTDYCIYWIHRWLHIPSIYKALHKPHHKWIVPTPFASHAFHPVDGWAQSVPYHLFVFLFPMHRALYLVLFVCVNFWSIFIHDSDMITGHPLEKIINGPAHHTLHHLYFTVNYGQYFTWADRVGNSYRHPDSSLDPLLEVKMKERAEQEENVKSKDD
;
A
#
# COMPACT_ATOMS: atom_id res chain seq x y z
N MET A 1 0.20 17.68 1.79
CA MET A 1 0.86 16.88 0.74
C MET A 1 1.32 17.75 -0.41
N THR A 2 0.43 18.44 -1.13
CA THR A 2 0.78 19.23 -2.35
C THR A 2 1.95 20.19 -2.18
N LEU A 3 2.00 20.99 -1.11
CA LEU A 3 3.13 21.91 -0.87
C LEU A 3 4.46 21.17 -0.65
N LEU A 4 4.44 20.00 -0.03
CA LEU A 4 5.63 19.18 0.20
C LEU A 4 6.12 18.50 -1.09
N THR A 5 5.21 18.26 -2.05
CA THR A 5 5.54 17.67 -3.35
C THR A 5 6.01 18.72 -4.37
N LEU A 6 5.74 20.01 -4.13
CA LEU A 6 6.07 21.11 -5.05
C LEU A 6 7.54 21.10 -5.54
N PRO A 7 8.57 20.84 -4.71
CA PRO A 7 9.95 20.81 -5.19
C PRO A 7 10.21 19.73 -6.24
N PHE A 8 9.52 18.59 -6.17
CA PHE A 8 9.65 17.51 -7.16
C PHE A 8 9.03 17.93 -8.50
N PHE A 9 7.84 18.52 -8.48
CA PHE A 9 7.21 19.06 -9.68
C PHE A 9 8.03 20.19 -10.32
N GLN A 10 8.58 21.08 -9.49
CA GLN A 10 9.46 22.13 -9.97
C GLN A 10 10.70 21.53 -10.64
N GLY A 11 11.33 20.52 -10.03
CA GLY A 11 12.48 19.82 -10.63
C GLY A 11 12.13 19.14 -11.96
N GLU A 12 10.94 18.55 -12.07
CA GLU A 12 10.45 17.97 -13.33
C GLU A 12 10.30 19.04 -14.43
N VAL A 13 9.65 20.18 -14.12
CA VAL A 13 9.47 21.31 -15.06
C VAL A 13 10.82 21.91 -15.46
N MET A 14 11.78 21.95 -14.55
CA MET A 14 13.14 22.44 -14.81
C MET A 14 14.02 21.43 -15.57
N GLY A 15 13.51 20.23 -15.89
CA GLY A 15 14.24 19.21 -16.62
C GLY A 15 15.32 18.50 -15.81
N TRP A 16 15.21 18.47 -14.48
CA TRP A 16 16.15 17.76 -13.59
C TRP A 16 15.89 16.26 -13.52
N THR A 17 14.72 15.81 -13.97
CA THR A 17 14.38 14.38 -14.04
C THR A 17 14.97 13.76 -15.31
N LYS A 18 15.04 12.43 -15.31
CA LYS A 18 15.45 11.59 -16.44
C LYS A 18 14.23 11.07 -17.23
N LEU A 19 13.13 11.82 -17.20
CA LEU A 19 11.97 11.49 -18.02
C LEU A 19 12.30 11.72 -19.49
N TYR A 20 11.87 10.78 -20.34
CA TYR A 20 12.06 10.87 -21.79
C TYR A 20 10.75 10.55 -22.52
N ASP A 21 10.63 11.05 -23.76
CA ASP A 21 9.40 10.95 -24.56
C ASP A 21 9.45 9.90 -25.68
N GLY A 22 10.64 9.56 -26.21
CA GLY A 22 10.75 8.56 -27.28
C GLY A 22 10.69 7.13 -26.73
N LEU A 23 9.83 6.27 -27.31
CA LEU A 23 9.69 4.87 -26.86
C LEU A 23 10.98 4.05 -27.00
N ASP A 24 11.84 4.40 -27.96
CA ASP A 24 13.09 3.72 -28.28
C ASP A 24 14.33 4.46 -27.76
N THR A 25 14.19 5.59 -27.05
CA THR A 25 15.33 6.41 -26.56
C THR A 25 16.34 5.62 -25.73
N TYR A 26 15.85 4.65 -24.95
CA TYR A 26 16.68 3.69 -24.20
C TYR A 26 16.46 2.23 -24.66
N GLY A 27 15.76 2.05 -25.78
CA GLY A 27 15.36 0.76 -26.32
C GLY A 27 14.14 0.14 -25.62
N TYR A 28 13.39 -0.67 -26.36
CA TYR A 28 12.19 -1.35 -25.86
C TYR A 28 12.47 -2.32 -24.70
N THR A 29 13.67 -2.91 -24.66
CA THR A 29 14.08 -3.75 -23.53
C THR A 29 14.08 -2.96 -22.23
N TRP A 30 14.66 -1.75 -22.21
CA TRP A 30 14.62 -0.90 -21.02
C TRP A 30 13.20 -0.40 -20.73
N LEU A 31 12.42 -0.05 -21.76
CA LEU A 31 11.02 0.36 -21.58
C LEU A 31 10.25 -0.68 -20.76
N VAL A 32 10.37 -1.97 -21.10
CA VAL A 32 9.73 -3.07 -20.37
C VAL A 32 10.36 -3.31 -19.00
N LEU A 33 11.70 -3.38 -18.91
CA LEU A 33 12.40 -3.63 -17.64
C LEU A 33 12.27 -2.49 -16.63
N SER A 34 12.02 -1.27 -17.08
CA SER A 34 11.81 -0.11 -16.20
C SER A 34 10.59 -0.29 -15.30
N VAL A 35 9.59 -1.10 -15.70
CA VAL A 35 8.39 -1.40 -14.88
C VAL A 35 8.73 -2.20 -13.63
N PRO A 36 9.30 -3.42 -13.70
CA PRO A 36 9.70 -4.15 -12.49
C PRO A 36 10.78 -3.39 -11.71
N CYS A 37 11.69 -2.65 -12.36
CA CYS A 37 12.63 -1.78 -11.64
C CYS A 37 11.91 -0.70 -10.81
N PHE A 38 10.92 -0.03 -11.39
CA PHE A 38 10.09 0.96 -10.69
C PHE A 38 9.35 0.34 -9.50
N LEU A 39 8.68 -0.79 -9.73
CA LEU A 39 7.91 -1.47 -8.68
C LEU A 39 8.83 -1.94 -7.54
N LEU A 40 9.94 -2.61 -7.83
CA LEU A 40 10.85 -3.11 -6.79
C LEU A 40 11.55 -1.98 -6.01
N PHE A 41 11.96 -0.91 -6.71
CA PHE A 41 12.57 0.25 -6.06
C PHE A 41 11.58 0.93 -5.11
N THR A 42 10.37 1.22 -5.61
CA THR A 42 9.36 1.93 -4.83
C THR A 42 8.85 1.08 -3.67
N ASP A 43 8.61 -0.22 -3.89
CA ASP A 43 8.24 -1.17 -2.84
C ASP A 43 9.24 -1.17 -1.68
N TYR A 44 10.54 -1.26 -1.98
CA TYR A 44 11.57 -1.33 -0.96
C TYR A 44 11.70 -0.04 -0.15
N CYS A 45 11.66 1.11 -0.83
CA CYS A 45 11.71 2.40 -0.16
C CYS A 45 10.47 2.63 0.71
N ILE A 46 9.28 2.30 0.19
CA ILE A 46 8.02 2.43 0.93
C ILE A 46 8.01 1.50 2.13
N TYR A 47 8.45 0.25 1.99
CA TYR A 47 8.58 -0.68 3.10
C TYR A 47 9.36 -0.07 4.28
N TRP A 48 10.49 0.61 4.02
CA TRP A 48 11.26 1.25 5.08
C TRP A 48 10.57 2.48 5.67
N ILE A 49 10.02 3.34 4.81
CA ILE A 49 9.27 4.53 5.25
C ILE A 49 8.10 4.10 6.15
N HIS A 50 7.34 3.10 5.70
CA HIS A 50 6.21 2.54 6.41
C HIS A 50 6.63 1.91 7.74
N ARG A 51 7.70 1.10 7.74
CA ARG A 51 8.25 0.54 8.98
C ARG A 51 8.72 1.62 9.96
N TRP A 52 9.30 2.73 9.49
CA TRP A 52 9.66 3.87 10.34
C TRP A 52 8.45 4.65 10.85
N LEU A 53 7.39 4.75 10.05
CA LEU A 53 6.12 5.34 10.47
C LEU A 53 5.49 4.58 11.64
N HIS A 54 5.84 3.31 11.85
CA HIS A 54 5.43 2.50 13.00
C HIS A 54 6.35 2.61 14.23
N ILE A 55 7.42 3.42 14.20
CA ILE A 55 8.19 3.75 15.40
C ILE A 55 7.27 4.54 16.37
N PRO A 56 7.18 4.19 17.67
CA PRO A 56 6.10 4.68 18.55
C PRO A 56 5.86 6.20 18.56
N SER A 57 6.93 7.00 18.56
CA SER A 57 6.84 8.47 18.53
C SER A 57 6.32 9.01 17.19
N ILE A 58 6.79 8.44 16.08
CA ILE A 58 6.40 8.80 14.72
C ILE A 58 4.98 8.32 14.44
N TYR A 59 4.66 7.08 14.82
CA TYR A 59 3.33 6.49 14.70
C TYR A 59 2.27 7.36 15.34
N LYS A 60 2.48 7.72 16.61
CA LYS A 60 1.51 8.56 17.36
C LYS A 60 1.24 9.90 16.66
N ALA A 61 2.26 10.48 16.02
CA ALA A 61 2.17 11.79 15.39
C ALA A 61 1.60 11.73 13.96
N LEU A 62 2.03 10.76 13.15
CA LEU A 62 1.81 10.76 11.70
C LEU A 62 0.90 9.64 11.22
N HIS A 63 1.07 8.42 11.73
CA HIS A 63 0.50 7.22 11.12
C HIS A 63 -0.71 6.65 11.87
N LYS A 64 -0.87 6.98 13.15
CA LYS A 64 -2.05 6.64 13.95
C LYS A 64 -3.38 7.08 13.31
N PRO A 65 -3.51 8.27 12.67
CA PRO A 65 -4.74 8.65 11.99
C PRO A 65 -5.15 7.68 10.87
N HIS A 66 -4.17 7.16 10.12
CA HIS A 66 -4.40 6.16 9.08
C HIS A 66 -4.93 4.85 9.66
N HIS A 67 -4.31 4.39 10.75
CA HIS A 67 -4.69 3.19 11.49
C HIS A 67 -5.92 3.33 12.39
N LYS A 68 -6.64 4.46 12.30
CA LYS A 68 -7.88 4.64 13.06
C LYS A 68 -8.95 3.61 12.67
N TRP A 69 -8.94 3.16 11.42
CA TRP A 69 -9.85 2.13 10.90
C TRP A 69 -9.14 0.78 10.88
N ILE A 70 -9.26 0.03 11.98
CA ILE A 70 -8.63 -1.28 12.19
C ILE A 70 -9.05 -2.30 11.12
N VAL A 71 -10.32 -2.24 10.70
CA VAL A 71 -10.79 -2.86 9.45
C VAL A 71 -10.79 -1.74 8.41
N PRO A 72 -9.75 -1.64 7.57
CA PRO A 72 -9.65 -0.54 6.60
C PRO A 72 -10.79 -0.58 5.57
N THR A 73 -11.00 0.54 4.91
CA THR A 73 -11.88 0.62 3.74
C THR A 73 -11.09 1.25 2.60
N PRO A 74 -11.56 1.17 1.34
CA PRO A 74 -10.97 1.91 0.22
C PRO A 74 -10.65 3.38 0.54
N PHE A 75 -11.44 4.04 1.38
CA PHE A 75 -11.20 5.44 1.78
C PHE A 75 -10.01 5.61 2.74
N ALA A 76 -9.70 4.60 3.55
CA ALA A 76 -8.55 4.61 4.46
C ALA A 76 -7.23 4.73 3.68
N SER A 77 -7.19 4.27 2.43
CA SER A 77 -6.04 4.37 1.52
C SER A 77 -5.60 5.81 1.21
N HIS A 78 -6.39 6.83 1.57
CA HIS A 78 -6.05 8.24 1.38
C HIS A 78 -6.25 9.08 2.66
N ALA A 79 -6.72 8.46 3.75
CA ALA A 79 -7.00 9.12 5.02
C ALA A 79 -5.72 9.24 5.89
N PHE A 80 -4.68 9.86 5.32
CA PHE A 80 -3.38 10.00 5.98
C PHE A 80 -3.19 11.38 6.61
N HIS A 81 -2.27 11.44 7.58
CA HIS A 81 -1.62 12.71 7.89
C HIS A 81 -0.88 13.24 6.64
N PRO A 82 -0.89 14.56 6.35
CA PRO A 82 -0.26 15.08 5.14
C PRO A 82 1.23 14.79 4.95
N VAL A 83 1.98 14.58 6.04
CA VAL A 83 3.41 14.21 5.98
C VAL A 83 3.59 12.70 5.75
N ASP A 84 2.66 11.89 6.27
CA ASP A 84 2.68 10.43 6.11
C ASP A 84 2.50 10.06 4.63
N GLY A 85 1.38 10.45 4.03
CA GLY A 85 1.14 10.16 2.61
C GLY A 85 2.16 10.84 1.68
N TRP A 86 2.70 12.00 2.06
CA TRP A 86 3.82 12.59 1.33
C TRP A 86 5.06 11.71 1.40
N ALA A 87 5.50 11.30 2.60
CA ALA A 87 6.70 10.47 2.78
C ALA A 87 6.58 9.16 2.00
N GLN A 88 5.43 8.49 2.07
CA GLN A 88 5.18 7.26 1.31
C GLN A 88 5.13 7.48 -0.21
N SER A 89 4.81 8.69 -0.68
CA SER A 89 4.82 9.04 -2.12
C SER A 89 6.20 9.40 -2.67
N VAL A 90 7.16 9.82 -1.82
CA VAL A 90 8.49 10.28 -2.24
C VAL A 90 9.22 9.29 -3.16
N PRO A 91 9.20 7.96 -2.92
CA PRO A 91 9.91 7.01 -3.77
C PRO A 91 9.49 7.04 -5.24
N TYR A 92 8.20 7.30 -5.53
CA TYR A 92 7.71 7.41 -6.91
C TYR A 92 8.34 8.59 -7.64
N HIS A 93 8.43 9.73 -6.96
CA HIS A 93 9.04 10.94 -7.50
C HIS A 93 10.56 10.77 -7.62
N LEU A 94 11.22 10.20 -6.61
CA LEU A 94 12.66 10.02 -6.59
C LEU A 94 13.14 9.10 -7.71
N PHE A 95 12.36 8.09 -8.09
CA PHE A 95 12.74 7.14 -9.14
C PHE A 95 13.14 7.85 -10.43
N VAL A 96 12.35 8.82 -10.90
CA VAL A 96 12.62 9.50 -12.18
C VAL A 96 13.74 10.54 -12.10
N PHE A 97 14.22 10.91 -10.90
CA PHE A 97 15.47 11.67 -10.77
C PHE A 97 16.70 10.76 -10.91
N LEU A 98 16.58 9.49 -10.51
CA LEU A 98 17.69 8.54 -10.47
C LEU A 98 17.80 7.69 -11.73
N PHE A 99 16.67 7.24 -12.28
CA PHE A 99 16.61 6.29 -13.39
C PHE A 99 15.82 6.86 -14.57
N PRO A 100 16.26 6.59 -15.82
CA PRO A 100 15.51 7.03 -16.99
C PRO A 100 14.18 6.28 -17.11
N MET A 101 13.09 7.01 -17.34
CA MET A 101 11.77 6.40 -17.49
C MET A 101 10.94 7.13 -18.55
N HIS A 102 10.19 6.37 -19.35
CA HIS A 102 9.31 6.96 -20.34
C HIS A 102 8.17 7.74 -19.65
N ARG A 103 7.93 8.99 -20.06
CA ARG A 103 6.99 9.90 -19.38
C ARG A 103 5.58 9.33 -19.27
N ALA A 104 5.01 8.83 -20.37
CA ALA A 104 3.66 8.29 -20.32
C ALA A 104 3.59 7.00 -19.48
N LEU A 105 4.65 6.19 -19.49
CA LEU A 105 4.69 4.96 -18.68
C LEU A 105 4.75 5.30 -17.19
N TYR A 106 5.56 6.29 -16.81
CA TYR A 106 5.60 6.82 -15.44
C TYR A 106 4.21 7.29 -14.99
N LEU A 107 3.49 8.08 -15.80
CA LEU A 107 2.14 8.54 -15.46
C LEU A 107 1.14 7.38 -15.34
N VAL A 108 1.18 6.40 -16.24
CA VAL A 108 0.33 5.20 -16.16
C VAL A 108 0.60 4.42 -14.88
N LEU A 109 1.88 4.16 -14.56
CA LEU A 109 2.22 3.49 -13.30
C LEU A 109 1.78 4.33 -12.10
N PHE A 110 1.94 5.65 -12.13
CA PHE A 110 1.48 6.53 -11.06
C PHE A 110 -0.04 6.45 -10.84
N VAL A 111 -0.84 6.23 -11.88
CA VAL A 111 -2.26 5.94 -11.73
C VAL A 111 -2.48 4.54 -11.15
N CYS A 112 -1.78 3.52 -11.66
CA CYS A 112 -1.89 2.15 -11.17
C CYS A 112 -1.54 2.02 -9.67
N VAL A 113 -0.56 2.75 -9.16
CA VAL A 113 -0.21 2.71 -7.73
C VAL A 113 -1.35 3.24 -6.85
N ASN A 114 -2.16 4.19 -7.32
CA ASN A 114 -3.33 4.67 -6.57
C ASN A 114 -4.44 3.62 -6.54
N PHE A 115 -4.71 2.97 -7.67
CA PHE A 115 -5.64 1.83 -7.70
C PHE A 115 -5.17 0.69 -6.80
N TRP A 116 -3.86 0.41 -6.79
CA TRP A 116 -3.29 -0.59 -5.90
C TRP A 116 -3.45 -0.21 -4.43
N SER A 117 -3.14 1.03 -4.06
CA SER A 117 -3.35 1.54 -2.70
C SER A 117 -4.82 1.40 -2.28
N ILE A 118 -5.78 1.66 -3.17
CA ILE A 118 -7.20 1.44 -2.86
C ILE A 118 -7.48 -0.05 -2.64
N PHE A 119 -7.02 -0.90 -3.57
CA PHE A 119 -7.26 -2.34 -3.56
C PHE A 119 -6.76 -3.02 -2.29
N ILE A 120 -5.55 -2.72 -1.83
CA ILE A 120 -5.02 -3.34 -0.60
C ILE A 120 -5.74 -2.89 0.68
N HIS A 121 -6.54 -1.82 0.64
CA HIS A 121 -7.31 -1.33 1.80
C HIS A 121 -8.77 -1.79 1.81
N ASP A 122 -9.18 -2.68 0.90
CA ASP A 122 -10.57 -3.13 0.80
C ASP A 122 -10.99 -4.12 1.92
N SER A 123 -10.08 -4.45 2.83
CA SER A 123 -10.26 -5.44 3.93
C SER A 123 -10.61 -6.86 3.51
N ASP A 124 -10.52 -7.17 2.22
CA ASP A 124 -10.89 -8.48 1.74
C ASP A 124 -9.87 -9.56 2.16
N MET A 125 -10.36 -10.58 2.86
CA MET A 125 -9.59 -11.68 3.44
C MET A 125 -9.64 -12.94 2.58
N ILE A 126 -9.56 -12.80 1.25
CA ILE A 126 -9.40 -13.94 0.34
C ILE A 126 -8.02 -14.55 0.56
N THR A 127 -7.99 -15.83 0.96
CA THR A 127 -6.77 -16.61 1.21
C THR A 127 -6.79 -17.93 0.46
N GLY A 128 -5.63 -18.56 0.29
CA GLY A 128 -5.47 -19.88 -0.32
C GLY A 128 -5.11 -19.85 -1.82
N HIS A 129 -4.82 -18.68 -2.37
CA HIS A 129 -4.39 -18.54 -3.77
C HIS A 129 -2.85 -18.43 -3.88
N PRO A 130 -2.23 -18.95 -4.95
CA PRO A 130 -0.76 -19.05 -5.03
C PRO A 130 -0.05 -17.69 -4.96
N LEU A 131 -0.69 -16.61 -5.42
CA LEU A 131 -0.10 -15.28 -5.44
C LEU A 131 0.12 -14.66 -4.05
N GLU A 132 -0.61 -15.11 -3.02
CA GLU A 132 -0.52 -14.51 -1.68
C GLU A 132 0.86 -14.70 -1.04
N LYS A 133 1.66 -15.66 -1.53
CA LYS A 133 3.04 -15.85 -1.05
C LYS A 133 3.99 -14.76 -1.52
N ILE A 134 3.67 -14.08 -2.62
CA ILE A 134 4.55 -13.13 -3.32
C ILE A 134 3.98 -11.72 -3.25
N ILE A 135 2.68 -11.57 -3.44
CA ILE A 135 1.96 -10.29 -3.52
C ILE A 135 1.40 -9.92 -2.15
N ASN A 136 1.71 -8.70 -1.69
CA ASN A 136 1.12 -8.09 -0.51
C ASN A 136 -0.28 -7.55 -0.88
N GLY A 137 -1.28 -8.43 -0.83
CA GLY A 137 -2.67 -8.13 -1.17
C GLY A 137 -3.52 -7.60 -0.01
N PRO A 138 -4.84 -7.41 -0.20
CA PRO A 138 -5.75 -6.87 0.82
C PRO A 138 -5.73 -7.66 2.13
N ALA A 139 -5.66 -8.98 2.07
CA ALA A 139 -5.61 -9.81 3.28
C ALA A 139 -4.36 -9.53 4.14
N HIS A 140 -3.21 -9.33 3.52
CA HIS A 140 -1.96 -9.03 4.22
C HIS A 140 -2.00 -7.65 4.87
N HIS A 141 -2.52 -6.66 4.15
CA HIS A 141 -2.61 -5.29 4.64
C HIS A 141 -3.71 -5.13 5.71
N THR A 142 -4.76 -5.95 5.65
CA THR A 142 -5.74 -6.08 6.74
C THR A 142 -5.06 -6.56 8.02
N LEU A 143 -4.22 -7.61 7.92
CA LEU A 143 -3.41 -8.05 9.06
C LEU A 143 -2.44 -6.97 9.55
N HIS A 144 -1.90 -6.17 8.64
CA HIS A 144 -1.08 -5.02 9.02
C HIS A 144 -1.88 -4.01 9.86
N HIS A 145 -3.10 -3.64 9.44
CA HIS A 145 -3.98 -2.76 10.22
C HIS A 145 -4.42 -3.34 11.56
N LEU A 146 -4.48 -4.68 11.69
CA LEU A 146 -4.82 -5.37 12.94
C LEU A 146 -3.66 -5.46 13.93
N TYR A 147 -2.45 -5.76 13.44
CA TYR A 147 -1.29 -6.08 14.29
C TYR A 147 -0.20 -5.01 14.33
N PHE A 148 -0.27 -4.02 13.43
CA PHE A 148 0.63 -2.86 13.28
C PHE A 148 2.11 -3.18 13.01
N THR A 149 2.54 -4.43 13.20
CA THR A 149 3.95 -4.81 13.26
C THR A 149 4.40 -5.74 12.13
N VAL A 150 3.52 -6.00 11.17
CA VAL A 150 3.68 -7.00 10.11
C VAL A 150 3.30 -6.44 8.75
N ASN A 151 3.78 -7.05 7.66
CA ASN A 151 3.36 -6.80 6.28
C ASN A 151 3.41 -5.33 5.82
N TYR A 152 4.55 -4.65 6.00
CA TYR A 152 4.73 -3.24 5.65
C TYR A 152 4.90 -2.96 4.15
N GLY A 153 5.22 -3.98 3.33
CA GLY A 153 5.45 -3.82 1.90
C GLY A 153 4.23 -3.26 1.16
N GLN A 154 4.44 -2.60 0.02
CA GLN A 154 3.33 -2.02 -0.74
C GLN A 154 2.73 -3.05 -1.70
N TYR A 155 3.58 -3.73 -2.48
CA TYR A 155 3.16 -4.65 -3.55
C TYR A 155 3.55 -6.09 -3.26
N PHE A 156 4.70 -6.29 -2.63
CA PHE A 156 5.31 -7.61 -2.51
C PHE A 156 5.67 -7.95 -1.06
N THR A 157 5.80 -9.25 -0.78
CA THR A 157 6.08 -9.76 0.56
C THR A 157 7.57 -9.94 0.86
N TRP A 158 8.45 -9.78 -0.15
CA TRP A 158 9.87 -10.14 -0.02
C TRP A 158 10.60 -9.29 1.03
N ALA A 159 10.32 -7.98 1.09
CA ALA A 159 10.97 -7.07 2.02
C ALA A 159 10.56 -7.41 3.47
N ASP A 160 9.29 -7.76 3.69
CA ASP A 160 8.80 -8.25 4.97
C ASP A 160 9.42 -9.59 5.39
N ARG A 161 9.65 -10.49 4.43
CA ARG A 161 10.33 -11.77 4.70
C ARG A 161 11.77 -11.55 5.14
N VAL A 162 12.52 -10.73 4.41
CA VAL A 162 13.91 -10.37 4.77
C VAL A 162 13.95 -9.59 6.08
N GLY A 163 12.97 -8.74 6.33
CA GLY A 163 12.86 -7.90 7.50
C GLY A 163 12.24 -8.54 8.74
N ASN A 164 11.88 -9.83 8.68
CA ASN A 164 11.18 -10.56 9.75
C ASN A 164 9.87 -9.90 10.22
N SER A 165 9.13 -9.29 9.30
CA SER A 165 7.80 -8.71 9.53
C SER A 165 6.71 -9.40 8.71
N TYR A 166 7.05 -10.46 7.97
CA TYR A 166 6.05 -11.19 7.19
C TYR A 166 5.09 -12.00 8.09
N ARG A 167 3.79 -11.80 7.90
CA ARG A 167 2.73 -12.62 8.46
C ARG A 167 1.80 -13.09 7.34
N HIS A 168 1.72 -14.40 7.18
CA HIS A 168 0.85 -15.01 6.18
C HIS A 168 -0.63 -14.80 6.56
N PRO A 169 -1.49 -14.37 5.63
CA PRO A 169 -2.92 -14.31 5.86
C PRO A 169 -3.53 -15.72 5.97
N ASP A 170 -4.52 -15.85 6.83
CA ASP A 170 -5.31 -17.07 7.00
C ASP A 170 -6.77 -16.66 7.22
N SER A 171 -7.70 -17.38 6.60
CA SER A 171 -9.14 -17.10 6.72
C SER A 171 -9.66 -17.05 8.16
N SER A 172 -9.04 -17.77 9.10
CA SER A 172 -9.38 -17.73 10.53
C SER A 172 -9.04 -16.40 11.21
N LEU A 173 -8.20 -15.57 10.58
CA LEU A 173 -7.82 -14.25 11.07
C LEU A 173 -8.72 -13.13 10.52
N ASP A 174 -9.78 -13.46 9.78
CA ASP A 174 -10.73 -12.48 9.23
C ASP A 174 -11.50 -11.79 10.37
N PRO A 175 -11.35 -10.45 10.55
CA PRO A 175 -12.04 -9.72 11.61
C PRO A 175 -13.57 -9.73 11.46
N LEU A 176 -14.10 -10.02 10.26
CA LEU A 176 -15.54 -10.11 10.02
C LEU A 176 -16.15 -11.40 10.58
N LEU A 177 -15.36 -12.40 10.97
CA LEU A 177 -15.87 -13.61 11.60
C LEU A 177 -16.57 -13.29 12.93
N GLU A 178 -15.96 -12.45 13.77
CA GLU A 178 -16.55 -12.04 15.05
C GLU A 178 -17.87 -11.27 14.85
N VAL A 179 -17.93 -10.41 13.83
CA VAL A 179 -19.13 -9.64 13.48
C VAL A 179 -20.25 -10.59 13.06
N LYS A 180 -19.97 -11.50 12.13
CA LYS A 180 -20.94 -12.51 11.64
C LYS A 180 -21.43 -13.46 12.73
N MET A 181 -20.61 -13.73 13.76
CA MET A 181 -21.02 -14.54 14.90
C MET A 181 -22.00 -13.79 15.80
N LYS A 182 -21.74 -12.50 16.08
CA LYS A 182 -22.65 -11.65 16.86
C LYS A 182 -23.98 -11.45 16.15
N GLU A 183 -23.95 -11.14 14.85
CA GLU A 183 -25.18 -10.98 14.05
C GLU A 183 -26.04 -12.24 14.05
N ARG A 184 -25.41 -13.43 13.97
CA ARG A 184 -26.14 -14.71 14.08
C ARG A 184 -26.76 -14.92 15.45
N ALA A 185 -26.03 -14.64 16.53
CA ALA A 185 -26.56 -14.75 17.89
C ALA A 185 -27.75 -13.80 18.11
N GLU A 186 -27.65 -12.55 17.67
CA GLU A 186 -28.74 -11.56 17.74
C GLU A 186 -29.97 -11.99 16.91
N GLN A 187 -29.76 -12.60 15.74
CA GLN A 187 -30.86 -13.15 14.94
C GLN A 187 -31.55 -14.32 15.66
N GLU A 188 -30.79 -15.23 16.26
CA GLU A 188 -31.35 -16.37 17.02
C GLU A 188 -32.15 -15.91 18.25
N GLU A 189 -31.69 -14.88 18.97
CA GLU A 189 -32.44 -14.28 20.10
C GLU A 189 -33.73 -13.58 19.63
N ASN A 190 -33.68 -12.88 18.50
CA ASN A 190 -34.85 -12.21 17.93
C ASN A 190 -35.89 -13.18 17.37
N VAL A 191 -35.48 -14.38 16.93
CA VAL A 191 -36.41 -15.44 16.54
C VAL A 191 -37.07 -16.05 17.77
N LYS A 192 -36.29 -16.41 18.79
CA LYS A 192 -36.83 -16.99 20.04
C LYS A 192 -37.82 -16.06 20.75
N SER A 193 -37.54 -14.76 20.80
CA SER A 193 -38.43 -13.77 21.44
C SER A 193 -39.73 -13.47 20.66
N LYS A 194 -39.87 -13.93 19.42
CA LYS A 194 -41.12 -13.83 18.64
C LYS A 194 -42.00 -15.08 18.77
N ASP A 195 -41.43 -16.19 19.23
CA ASP A 195 -42.13 -17.46 19.42
C ASP A 195 -42.67 -17.64 20.86
N ASP A 196 -42.32 -16.72 21.78
CA ASP A 196 -42.83 -16.59 23.16
C ASP A 196 -43.92 -15.49 23.27
#